data_AF-A0A2X3BH50-F1
#
_entry.id   AF-A0A2X3BH50-F1
#
_cell.length_a   1.000
_cell.length_b   1.000
_cell.length_c   1.000
_cell.angle_alpha   90.00
_cell.angle_beta   90.00
_cell.angle_gamma   90.00
#
_symmetry.space_group_name_H-M   'P 1'
#
loop_
_entity.id
_entity.type
_entity.pdbx_description
1 polymer ?
#
loop_
_entity_poly.entity_id
_entity_poly.type
_entity_poly.pdbx_seq_one_letter_code
_entity_poly.pdbx_strand_id
1 'polypeptide(L)'
;MTQEELDALMNGVSEQSDAHQDNDDNKDNGKDNVAQSKDDSNIELPADFDPQNFRVDASKDWPPPPPNKEHKVVHQLDDVTRDTEVKAGEVFDQLDIVDSHSNDIIKLAKNIEKYLKDQESMFQKLCESFPHIQTFQKSLSSTTQAKDSVTNIINNAQACLDATMQAMDIMQFQDINRQRIERVINVMRALSQYMNSLFESKIDDTKRVASAVFIPGDKNDNMANSEEIENLIASFGQK
;
A
#
# COMPACT_ATOMS: atom_id res chain seq x y z
N MET A 1 30.68 -9.39 -10.15
CA MET A 1 30.70 -9.85 -8.76
C MET A 1 31.43 -11.17 -8.73
N THR A 2 32.58 -11.20 -8.08
CA THR A 2 33.38 -12.42 -7.87
C THR A 2 32.85 -13.15 -6.64
N GLN A 3 33.03 -14.48 -6.57
CA GLN A 3 32.54 -15.30 -5.45
C GLN A 3 33.06 -14.85 -4.08
N GLU A 4 34.18 -14.15 -4.05
CA GLU A 4 34.80 -13.60 -2.83
C GLU A 4 33.97 -12.46 -2.21
N GLU A 5 33.22 -11.71 -3.02
CA GLU A 5 32.33 -10.63 -2.53
C GLU A 5 31.03 -11.20 -1.94
N LEU A 6 30.61 -12.40 -2.37
CA LEU A 6 29.42 -13.09 -1.88
C LEU A 6 29.68 -13.79 -0.53
N ASP A 7 30.87 -14.35 -0.33
CA ASP A 7 31.25 -15.00 0.94
C ASP A 7 31.48 -13.98 2.08
N ALA A 8 31.98 -12.77 1.75
CA ALA A 8 32.11 -11.69 2.73
C ALA A 8 30.74 -11.20 3.26
N LEU A 9 29.71 -11.24 2.41
CA LEU A 9 28.36 -10.85 2.77
C LEU A 9 27.65 -11.90 3.65
N MET A 10 27.99 -13.18 3.49
CA MET A 10 27.38 -14.29 4.24
C MET A 10 27.96 -14.42 5.66
N ASN A 11 29.25 -14.14 5.85
CA ASN A 11 29.88 -14.19 7.17
C ASN A 11 29.58 -12.98 8.07
N GLY A 12 29.12 -11.85 7.52
CA GLY A 12 28.81 -10.64 8.28
C GLY A 12 27.46 -10.63 9.02
N VAL A 13 26.59 -11.62 8.76
CA VAL A 13 25.21 -11.65 9.31
C VAL A 13 25.08 -12.57 10.54
N SER A 14 26.13 -13.31 10.90
CA SER A 14 26.09 -14.35 11.94
C SER A 14 26.51 -13.93 13.36
N GLU A 15 26.88 -12.67 13.61
CA GLU A 15 27.37 -12.22 14.94
C GLU A 15 26.44 -11.24 15.67
N GLN A 16 25.12 -11.41 15.58
CA GLN A 16 24.22 -10.65 16.47
C GLN A 16 23.02 -11.45 16.97
N SER A 17 23.31 -12.52 17.70
CA SER A 17 22.35 -13.18 18.59
C SER A 17 23.08 -13.81 19.77
N ASP A 18 23.35 -13.03 20.82
CA ASP A 18 23.20 -13.43 22.24
C ASP A 18 23.78 -12.37 23.18
N ALA A 19 22.90 -11.71 23.94
CA ALA A 19 23.13 -11.30 25.34
C ALA A 19 21.96 -10.42 25.82
N HIS A 20 20.97 -11.01 26.48
CA HIS A 20 20.66 -10.64 27.86
C HIS A 20 19.54 -11.50 28.43
N GLN A 21 19.90 -12.30 29.43
CA GLN A 21 19.01 -12.93 30.38
C GLN A 21 19.39 -12.36 31.75
N ASP A 22 18.43 -11.74 32.46
CA ASP A 22 18.15 -12.04 33.86
C ASP A 22 16.97 -11.20 34.44
N ASN A 23 15.94 -11.95 34.82
CA ASN A 23 15.16 -11.98 36.06
C ASN A 23 14.45 -10.72 36.64
N ASP A 24 13.12 -10.89 36.68
CA ASP A 24 12.22 -10.83 37.86
C ASP A 24 11.98 -9.47 38.55
N ASP A 25 10.77 -8.92 38.40
CA ASP A 25 9.86 -8.75 39.55
C ASP A 25 8.46 -8.25 39.14
N ASN A 26 7.48 -8.87 39.77
CA ASN A 26 6.04 -8.66 39.66
C ASN A 26 5.60 -7.32 40.29
N LYS A 27 4.76 -6.53 39.60
CA LYS A 27 3.79 -5.61 40.25
C LYS A 27 2.67 -5.16 39.31
N ASP A 28 1.52 -5.77 39.56
CA ASP A 28 0.17 -5.29 39.26
C ASP A 28 -0.10 -3.90 39.88
N ASN A 29 -0.56 -2.95 39.05
CA ASN A 29 -1.76 -2.12 39.30
C ASN A 29 -1.96 -1.04 38.22
N GLY A 30 -3.14 -1.05 37.60
CA GLY A 30 -4.00 0.15 37.55
C GLY A 30 -3.93 1.11 36.35
N LYS A 31 -4.85 0.87 35.39
CA LYS A 31 -5.80 1.83 34.77
C LYS A 31 -5.36 2.87 33.72
N ASP A 32 -6.05 2.73 32.58
CA ASP A 32 -6.69 3.74 31.73
C ASP A 32 -5.84 4.63 30.81
N ASN A 33 -5.82 4.30 29.51
CA ASN A 33 -6.59 5.01 28.48
C ASN A 33 -6.33 4.41 27.08
N VAL A 34 -7.31 3.66 26.56
CA VAL A 34 -7.39 3.28 25.15
C VAL A 34 -8.52 4.09 24.51
N ALA A 35 -8.13 5.03 23.65
CA ALA A 35 -8.92 5.67 22.61
C ALA A 35 -7.89 6.05 21.52
N GLN A 36 -8.05 5.86 20.22
CA GLN A 36 -9.18 5.47 19.39
C GLN A 36 -8.56 5.24 17.99
N SER A 37 -8.66 4.04 17.41
CA SER A 37 -8.50 3.87 15.96
C SER A 37 -9.78 3.23 15.47
N LYS A 38 -10.52 3.99 14.66
CA LYS A 38 -11.83 3.63 14.15
C LYS A 38 -11.73 2.34 13.35
N ASP A 39 -12.41 1.35 13.89
CA ASP A 39 -12.72 0.07 13.31
C ASP A 39 -13.80 0.28 12.24
N ASP A 40 -13.43 0.16 10.97
CA ASP A 40 -14.36 0.06 9.83
C ASP A 40 -14.45 -1.41 9.36
N SER A 41 -14.39 -2.37 10.29
CA SER A 41 -14.77 -3.76 10.04
C SER A 41 -16.22 -4.03 10.44
N ASN A 42 -17.15 -3.12 10.09
CA ASN A 42 -18.56 -3.45 10.11
C ASN A 42 -18.92 -4.21 8.82
N ILE A 43 -18.41 -5.43 8.70
CA ILE A 43 -19.06 -6.43 7.87
C ILE A 43 -20.36 -6.73 8.64
N GLU A 44 -21.44 -6.08 8.24
CA GLU A 44 -22.78 -6.45 8.70
C GLU A 44 -23.00 -7.91 8.32
N LEU A 45 -22.79 -8.79 9.29
CA LEU A 45 -23.31 -10.14 9.24
C LEU A 45 -24.81 -10.00 8.96
N PRO A 46 -25.35 -10.68 7.94
CA PRO A 46 -26.78 -10.65 7.67
C PRO A 46 -27.53 -10.93 8.97
N ALA A 47 -28.61 -10.19 9.24
CA ALA A 47 -29.34 -10.22 10.51
C ALA A 47 -29.83 -11.63 10.95
N ASP A 48 -29.75 -12.63 10.06
CA ASP A 48 -30.11 -14.04 10.28
C ASP A 48 -28.91 -14.98 10.51
N PHE A 49 -27.69 -14.48 10.71
CA PHE A 49 -26.53 -15.35 10.96
C PHE A 49 -26.52 -15.85 12.41
N ASP A 50 -27.18 -16.99 12.66
CA ASP A 50 -27.08 -17.75 13.91
C ASP A 50 -25.93 -18.78 13.82
N PRO A 51 -24.81 -18.58 14.55
CA PRO A 51 -23.65 -19.48 14.52
C PRO A 51 -23.96 -20.91 14.99
N GLN A 52 -25.04 -21.09 15.75
CA GLN A 52 -25.44 -22.38 16.31
C GLN A 52 -26.49 -23.11 15.46
N ASN A 53 -27.04 -22.47 14.43
CA ASN A 53 -28.10 -23.03 13.61
C ASN A 53 -27.93 -22.72 12.11
N PHE A 54 -26.68 -22.66 11.62
CA PHE A 54 -26.39 -22.48 10.20
C PHE A 54 -26.94 -23.65 9.38
N ARG A 55 -28.14 -23.48 8.83
CA ARG A 55 -28.73 -24.37 7.84
C ARG A 55 -28.61 -23.65 6.50
N VAL A 56 -28.11 -24.35 5.49
CA VAL A 56 -28.11 -23.83 4.12
C VAL A 56 -29.58 -23.64 3.74
N ASP A 57 -30.03 -22.39 3.71
CA ASP A 57 -31.38 -22.05 3.26
C ASP A 57 -31.54 -22.57 1.83
N ALA A 58 -32.40 -23.58 1.65
CA ALA A 58 -32.65 -24.22 0.36
C ALA A 58 -33.28 -23.26 -0.67
N SER A 59 -33.62 -22.04 -0.25
CA SER A 59 -34.16 -20.95 -1.08
C SER A 59 -33.08 -20.11 -1.77
N LYS A 60 -31.80 -20.24 -1.39
CA LYS A 60 -30.68 -19.58 -2.09
C LYS A 60 -30.13 -20.52 -3.16
N ASP A 61 -30.23 -20.09 -4.42
CA ASP A 61 -29.73 -20.84 -5.57
C ASP A 61 -28.27 -21.27 -5.36
N TRP A 62 -28.09 -22.58 -5.26
CA TRP A 62 -26.81 -23.26 -5.18
C TRP A 62 -26.53 -23.89 -6.56
N PRO A 63 -25.31 -23.80 -7.12
CA PRO A 63 -24.05 -23.31 -6.52
C PRO A 63 -23.92 -21.78 -6.50
N PRO A 64 -23.08 -21.21 -5.62
CA PRO A 64 -22.79 -19.79 -5.61
C PRO A 64 -22.26 -19.34 -6.98
N PRO A 65 -22.59 -18.12 -7.44
CA PRO A 65 -22.15 -17.62 -8.73
C PRO A 65 -20.61 -17.57 -8.78
N PRO A 66 -20.01 -17.81 -9.97
CA PRO A 66 -18.55 -17.83 -10.10
C PRO A 66 -17.94 -16.50 -9.66
N PRO A 67 -16.72 -16.51 -9.08
CA PRO A 67 -16.08 -15.29 -8.57
C PRO A 67 -15.96 -14.23 -9.68
N ASN A 68 -16.54 -13.06 -9.44
CA ASN A 68 -16.39 -11.90 -10.33
C ASN A 68 -14.95 -11.32 -10.20
N LYS A 69 -14.58 -10.33 -11.03
CA LYS A 69 -13.23 -9.73 -11.00
C LYS A 69 -12.82 -9.19 -9.63
N GLU A 70 -13.77 -8.73 -8.82
CA GLU A 70 -13.50 -8.16 -7.49
C GLU A 70 -13.12 -9.22 -6.45
N HIS A 71 -13.59 -10.45 -6.62
CA HIS A 71 -13.25 -11.57 -5.73
C HIS A 71 -11.91 -12.22 -6.09
N LYS A 72 -11.26 -11.80 -7.19
CA LYS A 72 -9.95 -12.30 -7.63
C LYS A 72 -8.81 -11.49 -7.01
N VAL A 73 -8.73 -11.54 -5.69
CA VAL A 73 -7.76 -10.77 -4.88
C VAL A 73 -6.31 -10.92 -5.32
N VAL A 74 -5.90 -12.11 -5.79
CA VAL A 74 -4.54 -12.33 -6.32
C VAL A 74 -4.29 -11.51 -7.60
N HIS A 75 -5.25 -11.47 -8.51
CA HIS A 75 -5.14 -10.70 -9.75
C HIS A 75 -5.15 -9.19 -9.47
N GLN A 76 -5.93 -8.74 -8.49
CA GLN A 76 -5.91 -7.35 -8.04
C GLN A 76 -4.54 -6.96 -7.47
N LEU A 77 -3.92 -7.81 -6.67
CA LEU A 77 -2.58 -7.57 -6.13
C LEU A 77 -1.50 -7.54 -7.22
N ASP A 78 -1.61 -8.40 -8.24
CA ASP A 78 -0.74 -8.36 -9.43
C ASP A 78 -0.93 -7.04 -10.22
N ASP A 79 -2.18 -6.60 -10.44
CA ASP A 79 -2.48 -5.34 -11.13
C ASP A 79 -1.99 -4.11 -10.34
N VAL A 80 -2.20 -4.09 -9.02
CA VAL A 80 -1.69 -3.02 -8.13
C VAL A 80 -0.17 -2.95 -8.19
N THR A 81 0.51 -4.10 -8.24
CA THR A 81 1.98 -4.14 -8.34
C THR A 81 2.46 -3.53 -9.66
N ARG A 82 1.82 -3.90 -10.77
CA ARG A 82 2.15 -3.37 -12.10
C ARG A 82 1.89 -1.87 -12.20
N ASP A 83 0.72 -1.42 -11.74
CA ASP A 83 0.33 -0.01 -11.82
C ASP A 83 1.22 0.86 -10.92
N THR A 84 1.60 0.36 -9.74
CA THR A 84 2.53 1.07 -8.84
C THR A 84 3.95 1.15 -9.41
N GLU A 85 4.42 0.14 -10.16
CA GLU A 85 5.71 0.20 -10.86
C GLU A 85 5.72 1.26 -11.96
N VAL A 86 4.66 1.33 -12.78
CA VAL A 86 4.54 2.37 -13.82
C VAL A 86 4.47 3.76 -13.20
N LYS A 87 3.65 3.94 -12.17
CA LYS A 87 3.55 5.24 -11.47
C LYS A 87 4.81 5.62 -10.72
N ALA A 88 5.55 4.65 -10.20
CA ALA A 88 6.86 4.88 -9.64
C ALA A 88 7.83 5.41 -10.71
N GLY A 89 7.87 4.77 -11.89
CA GLY A 89 8.67 5.27 -13.01
C GLY A 89 8.33 6.73 -13.37
N GLU A 90 7.04 7.06 -13.50
CA GLU A 90 6.62 8.44 -13.80
C GLU A 90 7.09 9.45 -12.73
N VAL A 91 7.06 9.08 -11.45
CA VAL A 91 7.53 9.97 -10.37
C VAL A 91 9.06 10.15 -10.42
N PHE A 92 9.83 9.12 -10.77
CA PHE A 92 11.28 9.27 -11.03
C PHE A 92 11.55 10.26 -12.17
N ASP A 93 10.81 10.13 -13.29
CA ASP A 93 10.95 11.06 -14.41
C ASP A 93 10.65 12.51 -13.97
N GLN A 94 9.65 12.72 -13.12
CA GLN A 94 9.36 14.05 -12.57
C GLN A 94 10.46 14.55 -11.62
N LEU A 95 11.04 13.69 -10.79
CA LEU A 95 12.15 14.04 -9.92
C LEU A 95 13.39 14.45 -10.74
N ASP A 96 13.70 13.75 -11.82
CA ASP A 96 14.80 14.10 -12.74
C ASP A 96 14.57 15.46 -13.41
N ILE A 97 13.33 15.77 -13.80
CA ILE A 97 12.97 17.09 -14.34
C ILE A 97 13.19 18.18 -13.28
N VAL A 98 12.79 17.95 -12.03
CA VAL A 98 12.99 18.89 -10.92
C VAL A 98 14.48 19.11 -10.63
N ASP A 99 15.29 18.04 -10.68
CA ASP A 99 16.74 18.13 -10.51
C ASP A 99 17.37 19.02 -11.60
N SER A 100 17.03 18.73 -12.86
CA SER A 100 17.52 19.51 -14.01
C SER A 100 17.12 20.98 -13.92
N HIS A 101 15.85 21.28 -13.63
CA HIS A 101 15.37 22.64 -13.48
C HIS A 101 16.01 23.38 -12.31
N SER A 102 16.20 22.72 -11.16
CA SER A 102 16.84 23.30 -9.98
C SER A 102 18.30 23.67 -10.27
N ASN A 103 19.02 22.78 -10.97
CA ASN A 103 20.38 23.03 -11.44
C ASN A 103 20.45 24.24 -12.39
N ASP A 104 19.50 24.38 -13.31
CA ASP A 104 19.45 25.51 -14.22
C ASP A 104 19.08 26.82 -13.53
N ILE A 105 18.16 26.79 -12.54
CA ILE A 105 17.89 27.93 -11.66
C ILE A 105 19.17 28.39 -10.96
N ILE A 106 19.96 27.47 -10.40
CA ILE A 106 21.22 27.81 -9.74
C ILE A 106 22.20 28.48 -10.70
N LYS A 107 22.35 27.96 -11.93
CA LYS A 107 23.24 28.56 -12.94
C LYS A 107 22.80 29.98 -13.30
N LEU A 108 21.52 30.18 -13.58
CA LEU A 108 20.96 31.49 -13.92
C LEU A 108 21.08 32.48 -12.76
N ALA A 109 20.76 32.04 -11.54
CA ALA A 109 20.87 32.86 -10.34
C ALA A 109 22.32 33.29 -10.07
N LYS A 110 23.31 32.40 -10.24
CA LYS A 110 24.74 32.73 -10.13
C LYS A 110 25.20 33.80 -11.14
N ASN A 111 24.65 33.78 -12.37
CA ASN A 111 24.95 34.81 -13.35
C ASN A 111 24.40 36.18 -12.93
N ILE A 112 23.18 36.21 -12.36
CA ILE A 112 22.57 37.44 -11.81
C ILE A 112 23.37 37.92 -10.60
N GLU A 113 23.78 37.03 -9.71
CA GLU A 113 24.60 37.35 -8.53
C GLU A 113 25.91 38.03 -8.94
N LYS A 114 26.59 37.49 -9.96
CA LYS A 114 27.81 38.09 -10.51
C LYS A 114 27.55 39.52 -11.01
N TYR A 115 26.50 39.74 -11.79
CA TYR A 115 26.13 41.07 -12.27
C TYR A 115 25.83 42.03 -11.11
N LEU A 116 25.06 41.60 -10.10
CA LEU A 116 24.74 42.42 -8.94
C LEU A 116 25.99 42.78 -8.12
N LYS A 117 26.98 41.89 -8.04
CA LYS A 117 28.27 42.16 -7.40
C LYS A 117 29.07 43.25 -8.12
N ASP A 118 29.05 43.25 -9.45
CA ASP A 118 29.68 44.31 -10.25
C ASP A 118 28.96 45.66 -10.06
N GLN A 119 27.63 45.65 -10.02
CA GLN A 119 26.81 46.85 -9.75
C GLN A 119 27.03 47.40 -8.35
N GLU A 120 27.12 46.54 -7.34
CA GLU A 120 27.44 46.91 -5.95
C GLU A 120 28.78 47.64 -5.89
N SER A 121 29.83 47.10 -6.52
CA SER A 121 31.15 47.76 -6.58
C SER A 121 31.10 49.11 -7.29
N MET A 122 30.33 49.22 -8.38
CA MET A 122 30.14 50.47 -9.10
C MET A 122 29.46 51.52 -8.21
N PHE A 123 28.35 51.17 -7.56
CA PHE A 123 27.63 52.09 -6.67
C PHE A 123 28.44 52.49 -5.44
N GLN A 124 29.28 51.59 -4.92
CA GLN A 124 30.17 51.92 -3.80
C GLN A 124 31.17 53.02 -4.19
N LYS A 125 31.82 52.91 -5.36
CA LYS A 125 32.72 53.96 -5.89
C LYS A 125 31.99 55.28 -6.14
N LEU A 126 30.75 55.22 -6.65
CA LEU A 126 29.91 56.41 -6.88
C LEU A 126 29.51 57.10 -5.57
N CYS A 127 29.16 56.35 -4.53
CA CYS A 127 28.88 56.89 -3.20
C CYS A 127 30.11 57.54 -2.57
N GLU A 128 31.30 56.95 -2.73
CA GLU A 128 32.57 57.52 -2.25
C GLU A 128 32.92 58.81 -3.01
N SER A 129 32.70 58.84 -4.32
CA SER A 129 33.04 59.99 -5.17
C SER A 129 32.02 61.14 -5.06
N PHE A 130 30.75 60.83 -4.77
CA PHE A 130 29.65 61.80 -4.70
C PHE A 130 28.79 61.61 -3.44
N PRO A 131 29.33 61.91 -2.24
CA PRO A 131 28.68 61.61 -0.95
C PRO A 131 27.38 62.39 -0.70
N HIS A 132 27.11 63.46 -1.45
CA HIS A 132 25.90 64.26 -1.31
C HIS A 132 24.71 63.77 -2.16
N ILE A 133 24.89 62.74 -2.99
CA ILE A 133 23.82 62.21 -3.85
C ILE A 133 23.17 60.99 -3.20
N GLN A 134 22.04 61.22 -2.52
CA GLN A 134 21.28 60.15 -1.84
C GLN A 134 20.78 59.03 -2.77
N THR A 135 20.55 59.31 -4.05
CA THR A 135 20.07 58.32 -5.03
C THR A 135 21.03 57.13 -5.19
N PHE A 136 22.35 57.37 -5.12
CA PHE A 136 23.34 56.29 -5.22
C PHE A 136 23.32 55.40 -3.97
N GLN A 137 23.17 55.99 -2.79
CA GLN A 137 23.07 55.24 -1.55
C GLN A 137 21.79 54.39 -1.49
N LYS A 138 20.66 54.92 -1.99
CA LYS A 138 19.42 54.16 -2.15
C LYS A 138 19.58 53.01 -3.15
N SER A 139 20.22 53.25 -4.28
CA SER A 139 20.45 52.24 -5.33
C SER A 139 21.41 51.14 -4.86
N LEU A 140 22.44 51.49 -4.08
CA LEU A 140 23.33 50.53 -3.43
C LEU A 140 22.56 49.62 -2.47
N SER A 141 21.75 50.19 -1.57
CA SER A 141 20.92 49.41 -0.64
C SER A 141 19.95 48.48 -1.37
N SER A 142 19.30 48.96 -2.44
CA SER A 142 18.41 48.14 -3.27
C SER A 142 19.16 47.02 -3.98
N THR A 143 20.41 47.25 -4.41
CA THR A 143 21.25 46.25 -5.06
C THR A 143 21.67 45.16 -4.08
N THR A 144 22.05 45.53 -2.85
CA THR A 144 22.36 44.57 -1.78
C THR A 144 21.13 43.72 -1.42
N GLN A 145 19.94 44.32 -1.30
CA GLN A 145 18.72 43.58 -1.05
C GLN A 145 18.37 42.59 -2.18
N ALA A 146 18.56 43.01 -3.44
CA ALA A 146 18.38 42.12 -4.59
C ALA A 146 19.36 40.95 -4.57
N LYS A 147 20.61 41.19 -4.17
CA LYS A 147 21.64 40.16 -4.02
C LYS A 147 21.27 39.14 -2.94
N ASP A 148 20.81 39.60 -1.77
CA ASP A 148 20.33 38.71 -0.71
C ASP A 148 19.16 37.84 -1.18
N SER A 149 18.26 38.42 -1.97
CA SER A 149 17.13 37.69 -2.57
C SER A 149 17.62 36.61 -3.55
N VAL A 150 18.64 36.89 -4.36
CA VAL A 150 19.25 35.91 -5.26
C VAL A 150 19.96 34.80 -4.48
N THR A 151 20.67 35.11 -3.41
CA THR A 151 21.29 34.11 -2.52
C THR A 151 20.24 33.18 -1.93
N ASN A 152 19.10 33.72 -1.49
CA ASN A 152 17.98 32.91 -1.00
C ASN A 152 17.39 32.00 -2.08
N ILE A 153 17.29 32.47 -3.33
CA ILE A 153 16.87 31.64 -4.47
C ILE A 153 17.85 30.48 -4.68
N ILE A 154 19.15 30.73 -4.63
CA ILE A 154 20.18 29.68 -4.76
C ILE A 154 20.03 28.65 -3.65
N ASN A 155 19.91 29.09 -2.40
CA ASN A 155 19.77 28.20 -1.25
C ASN A 155 18.49 27.35 -1.34
N ASN A 156 17.37 27.94 -1.75
CA ASN A 156 16.12 27.20 -1.94
C ASN A 156 16.23 26.18 -3.08
N ALA A 157 16.87 26.53 -4.19
CA ALA A 157 17.09 25.59 -5.29
C ALA A 157 18.02 24.43 -4.88
N GLN A 158 19.03 24.69 -4.05
CA GLN A 158 19.88 23.65 -3.47
C GLN A 158 19.08 22.73 -2.52
N ALA A 159 18.22 23.30 -1.67
CA ALA A 159 17.34 22.51 -0.82
C ALA A 159 16.36 21.65 -1.64
N CYS A 160 15.90 22.13 -2.81
CA CYS A 160 15.12 21.31 -3.74
C CYS A 160 15.92 20.13 -4.30
N LEU A 161 17.20 20.33 -4.65
CA LEU A 161 18.08 19.24 -5.09
C LEU A 161 18.24 18.20 -3.99
N ASP A 162 18.56 18.63 -2.76
CA ASP A 162 18.73 17.73 -1.62
C ASP A 162 17.44 16.93 -1.34
N ALA A 163 16.28 17.59 -1.36
CA ALA A 163 14.98 16.94 -1.19
C ALA A 163 14.66 15.96 -2.32
N THR A 164 15.08 16.26 -3.56
CA THR A 164 14.90 15.38 -4.72
C THR A 164 15.74 14.12 -4.56
N MET A 165 17.00 14.25 -4.14
CA MET A 165 17.86 13.10 -3.84
C MET A 165 17.28 12.25 -2.71
N GLN A 166 16.82 12.87 -1.62
CA GLN A 166 16.20 12.14 -0.52
C GLN A 166 14.89 11.44 -0.94
N ALA A 167 14.08 12.07 -1.79
CA ALA A 167 12.87 11.44 -2.33
C ALA A 167 13.22 10.22 -3.19
N MET A 168 14.28 10.31 -4.00
CA MET A 168 14.80 9.22 -4.82
C MET A 168 15.24 8.01 -3.95
N ASP A 169 15.89 8.28 -2.81
CA ASP A 169 16.28 7.24 -1.86
C ASP A 169 15.08 6.57 -1.18
N ILE A 170 14.12 7.36 -0.70
CA ILE A 170 12.88 6.83 -0.07
C ILE A 170 12.11 5.98 -1.07
N MET A 171 12.11 6.37 -2.34
CA MET A 171 11.37 5.70 -3.39
C MET A 171 11.85 4.27 -3.65
N GLN A 172 13.08 3.92 -3.26
CA GLN A 172 13.55 2.53 -3.24
C GLN A 172 12.66 1.62 -2.36
N PHE A 173 11.91 2.17 -1.40
CA PHE A 173 10.92 1.44 -0.61
C PHE A 173 9.77 0.85 -1.47
N GLN A 174 9.54 1.38 -2.68
CA GLN A 174 8.56 0.83 -3.60
C GLN A 174 8.90 -0.62 -4.02
N ASP A 175 10.19 -0.94 -4.18
CA ASP A 175 10.63 -2.31 -4.48
C ASP A 175 10.33 -3.27 -3.31
N ILE A 176 10.49 -2.80 -2.07
CA ILE A 176 10.13 -3.58 -0.86
C ILE A 176 8.64 -3.91 -0.86
N ASN A 177 7.78 -2.97 -1.25
CA ASN A 177 6.33 -3.21 -1.31
C ASN A 177 5.96 -4.21 -2.39
N ARG A 178 6.59 -4.14 -3.57
CA ARG A 178 6.46 -5.16 -4.62
C ARG A 178 6.79 -6.56 -4.07
N GLN A 179 7.94 -6.71 -3.42
CA GLN A 179 8.37 -8.01 -2.85
C GLN A 179 7.38 -8.54 -1.78
N ARG A 180 6.84 -7.64 -0.95
CA ARG A 180 5.82 -8.00 0.06
C ARG A 180 4.53 -8.50 -0.59
N ILE A 181 4.06 -7.83 -1.64
CA ILE A 181 2.88 -8.26 -2.39
C ILE A 181 3.15 -9.62 -3.06
N GLU A 182 4.30 -9.81 -3.69
CA GLU A 182 4.68 -11.10 -4.31
C GLU A 182 4.67 -12.24 -3.29
N ARG A 183 5.19 -12.01 -2.08
CA ARG A 183 5.12 -12.98 -0.97
C ARG A 183 3.68 -13.32 -0.60
N VAL A 184 2.81 -12.32 -0.44
CA VAL A 184 1.39 -12.54 -0.11
C VAL A 184 0.70 -13.32 -1.22
N ILE A 185 0.95 -12.98 -2.48
CA ILE A 185 0.40 -13.69 -3.64
C ILE A 185 0.83 -15.16 -3.63
N ASN A 186 2.09 -15.46 -3.35
CA ASN A 186 2.59 -16.83 -3.28
C ASN A 186 1.94 -17.62 -2.12
N VAL A 187 1.78 -17.00 -0.95
CA VAL A 187 1.06 -17.61 0.18
C VAL A 187 -0.41 -17.88 -0.19
N MET A 188 -1.08 -16.94 -0.83
CA MET A 188 -2.48 -17.12 -1.28
C MET A 188 -2.63 -18.23 -2.31
N ARG A 189 -1.70 -18.33 -3.28
CA ARG A 189 -1.67 -19.44 -4.25
C ARG A 189 -1.43 -20.79 -3.55
N ALA A 190 -0.50 -20.85 -2.59
CA ALA A 190 -0.25 -22.06 -1.80
C ALA A 190 -1.46 -22.46 -0.94
N LEU A 191 -2.15 -21.50 -0.32
CA LEU A 191 -3.38 -21.75 0.44
C LEU A 191 -4.49 -22.32 -0.45
N SER A 192 -4.67 -21.79 -1.67
CA SER A 192 -5.64 -22.33 -2.62
C SER A 192 -5.30 -23.77 -3.02
N GLN A 193 -4.02 -24.07 -3.29
CA GLN A 193 -3.57 -25.42 -3.60
C GLN A 193 -3.75 -26.37 -2.41
N TYR A 194 -3.44 -25.92 -1.20
CA TYR A 194 -3.62 -26.69 0.02
C TYR A 194 -5.11 -26.99 0.26
N MET A 195 -6.00 -26.03 0.08
CA MET A 195 -7.44 -26.25 0.18
C MET A 195 -7.94 -27.24 -0.88
N ASN A 196 -7.51 -27.08 -2.13
CA ASN A 196 -7.84 -28.05 -3.18
C ASN A 196 -7.34 -29.46 -2.85
N SER A 197 -6.14 -29.58 -2.29
CA SER A 197 -5.56 -30.87 -1.87
C SER A 197 -6.26 -31.47 -0.65
N LEU A 198 -6.71 -30.65 0.31
CA LEU A 198 -7.52 -31.12 1.45
C LEU A 198 -8.89 -31.65 1.00
N PHE A 199 -9.49 -31.02 -0.01
CA PHE A 199 -10.76 -31.46 -0.58
C PHE A 199 -10.60 -32.58 -1.63
N GLU A 200 -9.38 -32.90 -2.04
CA GLU A 200 -9.09 -34.01 -2.95
C GLU A 200 -9.38 -35.34 -2.24
N SER A 201 -10.48 -35.98 -2.64
CA SER A 201 -10.86 -37.30 -2.12
C SER A 201 -10.22 -38.43 -2.92
N LYS A 202 -9.94 -39.56 -2.26
CA LYS A 202 -9.61 -40.85 -2.91
C LYS A 202 -10.71 -41.38 -3.84
N ILE A 203 -11.94 -40.86 -3.72
CA ILE A 203 -13.10 -41.30 -4.51
C ILE A 203 -13.50 -40.13 -5.41
N ASP A 204 -13.59 -40.41 -6.72
CA ASP A 204 -14.11 -39.52 -7.75
C ASP A 204 -15.49 -38.97 -7.35
N ASP A 205 -15.65 -37.64 -7.33
CA ASP A 205 -16.89 -36.96 -6.97
C ASP A 205 -18.07 -37.40 -7.84
N THR A 206 -17.81 -37.87 -9.06
CA THR A 206 -18.82 -38.43 -9.97
C THR A 206 -19.43 -39.74 -9.44
N LYS A 207 -18.71 -40.44 -8.55
CA LYS A 207 -19.16 -41.69 -7.91
C LYS A 207 -19.73 -41.45 -6.51
N ARG A 208 -19.71 -40.21 -6.01
CA ARG A 208 -20.32 -39.86 -4.73
C ARG A 208 -21.84 -39.74 -4.90
N VAL A 209 -22.56 -40.17 -3.86
CA VAL A 209 -24.01 -40.03 -3.81
C VAL A 209 -24.34 -38.53 -3.82
N ALA A 210 -25.31 -38.13 -4.64
CA ALA A 210 -25.76 -36.75 -4.74
C ALA A 210 -26.02 -36.16 -3.34
N SER A 211 -25.54 -34.95 -3.08
CA SER A 211 -25.76 -34.27 -1.82
C SER A 211 -27.25 -34.24 -1.49
N ALA A 212 -27.61 -34.68 -0.29
CA ALA A 212 -29.00 -34.68 0.15
C ALA A 212 -29.49 -33.24 0.26
N VAL A 213 -30.48 -32.88 -0.58
CA VAL A 213 -31.11 -31.55 -0.58
C VAL A 213 -32.12 -31.41 0.57
N PHE A 214 -32.65 -32.54 1.06
CA PHE A 214 -33.64 -32.58 2.13
C PHE A 214 -33.30 -33.67 3.14
N ILE A 215 -33.47 -33.37 4.43
CA ILE A 215 -33.33 -34.35 5.51
C ILE A 215 -34.69 -34.65 6.18
N PRO A 216 -34.88 -35.84 6.77
CA PRO A 216 -36.10 -36.16 7.50
C PRO A 216 -36.38 -35.13 8.60
N GLY A 217 -37.52 -34.46 8.54
CA GLY A 217 -37.90 -33.37 9.45
C GLY A 217 -37.85 -31.97 8.83
N ASP A 218 -37.35 -31.82 7.60
CA ASP A 218 -37.51 -30.58 6.84
C ASP A 218 -38.97 -30.36 6.46
N LYS A 219 -39.48 -29.15 6.73
CA LYS A 219 -40.80 -28.73 6.27
C LYS A 219 -40.69 -28.36 4.81
N ASN A 220 -41.34 -29.12 3.94
CA ASN A 220 -41.36 -28.86 2.51
C ASN A 220 -42.81 -28.97 2.01
N ASP A 221 -43.32 -27.91 1.37
CA ASP A 221 -44.66 -27.86 0.79
C ASP A 221 -44.82 -28.84 -0.40
N ASN A 222 -43.70 -29.34 -0.94
CA ASN A 222 -43.66 -30.30 -2.04
C ASN A 222 -43.48 -31.77 -1.58
N MET A 223 -43.46 -32.05 -0.28
CA MET A 223 -43.40 -33.42 0.22
C MET A 223 -44.82 -33.97 0.42
N ALA A 224 -45.23 -34.90 -0.44
CA ALA A 224 -46.56 -35.49 -0.38
C ALA A 224 -46.84 -36.06 1.02
N ASN A 225 -47.88 -35.56 1.67
CA ASN A 225 -48.22 -36.00 3.01
C ASN A 225 -48.77 -37.43 2.96
N SER A 226 -48.68 -38.20 4.06
CA SER A 226 -49.14 -39.60 4.07
C SER A 226 -50.60 -39.74 3.62
N GLU A 227 -51.43 -38.74 3.90
CA GLU A 227 -52.84 -38.66 3.49
C GLU A 227 -53.01 -38.39 1.99
N GLU A 228 -52.15 -37.59 1.38
CA GLU A 228 -52.14 -37.37 -0.07
C GLU A 228 -51.67 -38.63 -0.82
N ILE A 229 -50.70 -39.34 -0.25
CA ILE A 229 -50.23 -40.62 -0.77
C ILE A 229 -51.34 -41.68 -0.68
N GLU A 230 -52.06 -41.74 0.44
CA GLU A 230 -53.17 -42.68 0.63
C GLU A 230 -54.36 -42.36 -0.28
N ASN A 231 -54.66 -41.07 -0.50
CA ASN A 231 -55.65 -40.61 -1.48
C ASN A 231 -55.23 -40.94 -2.92
N LEU A 232 -53.94 -40.83 -3.25
CA LEU A 232 -53.41 -41.22 -4.55
C LEU A 232 -53.54 -42.74 -4.75
N ILE A 233 -53.17 -43.54 -3.74
CA ILE A 233 -53.32 -45.00 -3.76
C ILE A 233 -54.79 -45.40 -3.92
N ALA A 234 -55.71 -44.74 -3.23
CA ALA A 234 -57.15 -44.98 -3.37
C ALA A 234 -57.67 -44.63 -4.78
N SER A 235 -57.17 -43.53 -5.38
CA SER A 235 -57.56 -43.11 -6.73
C SER A 235 -57.07 -44.06 -7.83
N PHE A 236 -55.94 -44.73 -7.64
CA PHE A 236 -55.39 -45.71 -8.59
C PHE A 236 -55.77 -47.16 -8.27
N GLY A 237 -56.21 -47.46 -7.05
CA GLY A 237 -56.66 -48.78 -6.60
C GLY A 237 -58.11 -49.12 -6.99
N GLN A 238 -58.88 -48.16 -7.48
CA GLN A 238 -60.18 -48.42 -8.12
C GLN A 238 -59.98 -48.78 -9.59
N LYS A 239 -59.66 -50.04 -9.85
CA LYS A 239 -59.79 -50.66 -11.18
C LYS A 239 -60.35 -52.06 -11.06
#